data_AF-A0A498N599-F1
#
_entry.id   AF-A0A498N599-F1
#
_cell.length_a   1.000
_cell.length_b   1.000
_cell.length_c   1.000
_cell.angle_alpha   90.00
_cell.angle_beta   90.00
_cell.angle_gamma   90.00
#
_symmetry.space_group_name_H-M   'P 1'
#
loop_
_entity.id
_entity.type
_entity.pdbx_description
1 polymer ?
#
loop_
_entity_poly.entity_id
_entity_poly.type
_entity_poly.pdbx_seq_one_letter_code
_entity_poly.pdbx_strand_id
1 'polypeptide(L)'
;MAKICGILLFVTLILAILHTSSSEGQLKTVRHKREWIVPPHRLRENVDYTYRDYIAKLQGMAKFLNGTRAEKDIELRIVVEDENDCAPVFNLTTGAVYEWSSTATFATTAIATDADQEGTLHAKIAYSIVKQHPEEMFYINPQTGGLYVMKNALDREKHDTYTLIVKGTDMNGAVDGNSGTGTVTISILDVNDNIPTLESAYYECSVEENTVNVEVVRIQAIDMDQKYTENWLAVFTIVSGNEAGYFSIITDNKTNEGIVILKKVD
;
A
#
# COMPACT_ATOMS: atom_id res chain seq x y z
N MET A 1 -23.86 3.55 -10.95
CA MET A 1 -24.48 2.99 -12.17
C MET A 1 -23.36 2.45 -13.02
N ALA A 2 -23.12 1.14 -12.99
CA ALA A 2 -22.09 0.48 -13.78
C ALA A 2 -22.53 0.47 -15.25
N LYS A 3 -21.67 0.96 -16.16
CA LYS A 3 -21.89 0.87 -17.60
C LYS A 3 -21.69 -0.60 -17.99
N ILE A 4 -22.79 -1.27 -18.32
CA ILE A 4 -22.78 -2.61 -18.93
C ILE A 4 -22.60 -2.38 -20.42
N CYS A 5 -21.42 -2.71 -20.98
CA CYS A 5 -21.22 -2.71 -22.42
C CYS A 5 -20.90 -4.14 -22.86
N GLY A 6 -21.93 -4.85 -23.33
CA GLY A 6 -21.82 -6.23 -23.79
C GLY A 6 -21.02 -6.34 -25.08
N ILE A 7 -19.98 -7.16 -25.05
CA ILE A 7 -19.24 -7.57 -26.25
C ILE A 7 -20.15 -8.45 -27.11
N LEU A 8 -20.61 -7.89 -28.24
CA LEU A 8 -21.42 -8.59 -29.23
C LEU A 8 -20.49 -9.27 -30.25
N LEU A 9 -19.95 -10.45 -29.91
CA LEU A 9 -19.09 -11.22 -30.81
C LEU A 9 -19.93 -11.95 -31.88
N PHE A 10 -20.20 -11.26 -33.00
CA PHE A 10 -20.65 -11.87 -34.24
C PHE A 10 -19.45 -12.47 -34.97
N VAL A 11 -19.18 -13.77 -34.77
CA VAL A 11 -18.28 -14.50 -35.67
C VAL A 11 -19.06 -14.82 -36.95
N THR A 12 -18.96 -13.92 -37.94
CA THR A 12 -19.40 -14.22 -39.30
C THR A 12 -18.38 -15.20 -39.89
N LEU A 13 -18.63 -16.50 -39.73
CA LEU A 13 -17.80 -17.57 -40.26
C LEU A 13 -17.91 -17.55 -41.81
N ILE A 14 -17.10 -16.73 -42.47
CA ILE A 14 -16.81 -16.89 -43.90
C ILE A 14 -15.82 -18.05 -43.99
N LEU A 15 -16.36 -19.27 -44.06
CA LEU A 15 -15.62 -20.42 -44.56
C LEU A 15 -15.26 -20.11 -46.02
N ALA A 16 -14.09 -19.50 -46.22
CA ALA A 16 -13.46 -19.42 -47.51
C ALA A 16 -13.26 -20.86 -47.99
N ILE A 17 -14.02 -21.22 -49.02
CA ILE A 17 -13.84 -22.45 -49.76
C ILE A 17 -12.39 -22.44 -50.25
N LEU A 18 -11.55 -23.32 -49.70
CA LEU A 18 -10.24 -23.63 -50.24
C LEU A 18 -10.45 -24.11 -51.68
N HIS A 19 -10.25 -23.19 -52.63
CA HIS A 19 -10.09 -23.53 -54.03
C HIS A 19 -8.80 -24.34 -54.14
N THR A 20 -8.95 -25.65 -54.34
CA THR A 20 -7.94 -26.42 -55.07
C THR A 20 -8.60 -26.86 -56.37
N SER A 21 -8.15 -26.27 -57.47
CA SER A 21 -8.56 -26.65 -58.81
C SER A 21 -7.92 -27.98 -59.17
N SER A 22 -8.73 -29.02 -59.33
CA SER A 22 -8.58 -29.96 -60.44
C SER A 22 -9.87 -30.75 -60.59
N SER A 23 -10.52 -30.56 -61.74
CA SER A 23 -11.43 -31.48 -62.45
C SER A 23 -12.28 -32.45 -61.60
N GLU A 24 -13.60 -32.22 -61.70
CA GLU A 24 -14.73 -33.08 -61.25
C GLU A 24 -15.25 -32.86 -59.81
N GLY A 25 -16.36 -32.12 -59.73
CA GLY A 25 -17.31 -32.21 -58.62
C GLY A 25 -17.68 -30.87 -57.96
N GLN A 26 -18.77 -30.24 -58.41
CA GLN A 26 -19.40 -29.15 -57.68
C GLN A 26 -19.88 -29.64 -56.29
N LEU A 27 -19.40 -28.99 -55.23
CA LEU A 27 -19.87 -29.16 -53.85
C LEU A 27 -21.34 -28.67 -53.72
N LYS A 28 -22.24 -29.53 -53.21
CA LYS A 28 -23.59 -29.12 -52.80
C LYS A 28 -23.56 -28.56 -51.37
N THR A 29 -24.30 -27.47 -51.18
CA THR A 29 -24.42 -26.64 -49.96
C THR A 29 -24.58 -27.45 -48.67
N VAL A 30 -23.76 -27.14 -47.67
CA VAL A 30 -23.82 -27.68 -46.30
C VAL A 30 -24.95 -26.99 -45.54
N ARG A 31 -25.85 -27.76 -44.89
CA ARG A 31 -26.88 -27.19 -44.00
C ARG A 31 -26.22 -26.54 -42.80
N HIS A 32 -26.49 -25.24 -42.59
CA HIS A 32 -26.07 -24.51 -41.41
C HIS A 32 -26.86 -24.96 -40.18
N LYS A 33 -26.24 -25.73 -39.28
CA LYS A 33 -26.70 -25.79 -37.89
C LYS A 33 -25.85 -24.76 -37.13
N ARG A 34 -26.45 -23.61 -36.83
CA ARG A 34 -25.81 -22.57 -36.00
C ARG A 34 -25.78 -23.10 -34.57
N GLU A 35 -24.65 -23.64 -34.14
CA GLU A 35 -24.45 -24.00 -32.73
C GLU A 35 -23.62 -22.90 -32.08
N TRP A 36 -24.14 -22.34 -30.99
CA TRP A 36 -23.45 -21.34 -30.21
C TRP A 36 -22.31 -22.00 -29.44
N ILE A 37 -21.08 -21.54 -29.64
CA ILE A 37 -19.90 -22.00 -28.87
C ILE A 37 -20.02 -21.54 -27.41
N VAL A 38 -20.53 -20.33 -27.20
CA VAL A 38 -21.02 -19.84 -25.90
C VAL A 38 -22.46 -19.37 -26.10
N PRO A 39 -23.45 -19.93 -25.40
CA PRO A 39 -24.84 -19.50 -25.56
C PRO A 39 -25.00 -18.01 -25.25
N PRO A 40 -25.84 -17.25 -26.00
CA PRO A 40 -26.01 -15.81 -25.81
C PRO A 40 -26.49 -15.42 -24.41
N HIS A 41 -27.11 -16.35 -23.69
CA HIS A 41 -27.57 -16.13 -22.31
C HIS A 41 -26.43 -16.22 -21.30
N ARG A 42 -25.35 -16.97 -21.59
CA ARG A 42 -24.18 -17.03 -20.70
C ARG A 42 -23.36 -15.75 -20.81
N LEU A 43 -23.24 -15.14 -21.99
CA LEU A 43 -22.64 -13.80 -22.19
C LEU A 43 -23.40 -12.65 -21.49
N ARG A 44 -24.53 -12.92 -20.84
CA ARG A 44 -25.31 -11.94 -20.05
C ARG A 44 -25.07 -12.04 -18.56
N GLU A 45 -24.40 -13.11 -18.11
CA GLU A 45 -23.92 -13.18 -16.75
C GLU A 45 -22.74 -12.21 -16.70
N ASN A 46 -22.77 -11.24 -15.79
CA ASN A 46 -21.84 -10.13 -15.66
C ASN A 46 -20.48 -10.64 -15.11
N VAL A 47 -19.91 -11.62 -15.79
CA VAL A 47 -18.73 -12.39 -15.44
C VAL A 47 -17.61 -11.88 -16.31
N ASP A 48 -16.50 -11.48 -15.71
CA ASP A 48 -15.29 -11.10 -16.43
C ASP A 48 -14.81 -12.28 -17.31
N TYR A 49 -14.78 -12.05 -18.63
CA TYR A 49 -14.49 -13.08 -19.64
C TYR A 49 -13.05 -13.05 -20.16
N THR A 50 -12.25 -12.07 -19.73
CA THR A 50 -10.92 -11.74 -20.26
C THR A 50 -9.87 -12.82 -19.94
N TYR A 51 -10.10 -13.59 -18.87
CA TYR A 51 -9.18 -14.61 -18.37
C TYR A 51 -9.32 -16.01 -19.03
N ARG A 52 -10.10 -16.17 -20.11
CA ARG A 52 -10.32 -17.50 -20.72
C ARG A 52 -10.22 -17.50 -22.24
N ASP A 53 -9.32 -18.35 -22.74
CA ASP A 53 -9.36 -18.84 -24.12
C ASP A 53 -10.51 -19.83 -24.28
N TYR A 54 -11.39 -19.57 -25.25
CA TYR A 54 -12.44 -20.51 -25.63
C TYR A 54 -11.98 -21.27 -26.87
N ILE A 55 -11.59 -22.54 -26.69
CA ILE A 55 -11.25 -23.43 -27.79
C ILE A 55 -12.49 -24.26 -28.15
N ALA A 56 -13.06 -24.00 -29.31
CA ALA A 56 -14.11 -24.82 -29.89
C ALA A 56 -13.54 -25.82 -30.89
N LYS A 57 -13.89 -27.10 -30.75
CA LYS A 57 -13.62 -28.11 -31.77
C LYS A 57 -14.82 -28.20 -32.70
N LEU A 58 -14.61 -27.84 -33.96
CA LEU A 58 -15.59 -27.93 -35.03
C LEU A 58 -15.24 -29.13 -35.90
N GLN A 59 -16.24 -29.79 -36.47
CA GLN A 59 -16.03 -30.91 -37.39
C GLN A 59 -16.66 -30.57 -38.74
N GLY A 60 -15.85 -30.44 -39.78
CA GLY A 60 -16.31 -30.27 -41.16
C GLY A 60 -16.61 -31.63 -41.78
N MET A 61 -17.83 -31.84 -42.30
CA MET A 61 -18.20 -33.08 -43.00
C MET A 61 -18.50 -32.81 -44.47
N ALA A 62 -17.87 -33.57 -45.37
CA ALA A 62 -18.18 -33.61 -46.79
C ALA A 62 -18.77 -34.97 -47.16
N LYS A 63 -19.84 -34.99 -47.97
CA LYS A 63 -20.40 -36.21 -48.54
C LYS A 63 -20.17 -36.22 -50.04
N PHE A 64 -19.46 -37.23 -50.53
CA PHE A 64 -19.18 -37.41 -51.95
C PHE A 64 -20.40 -38.01 -52.69
N LEU A 65 -20.46 -37.85 -54.01
CA LEU A 65 -21.56 -38.34 -54.84
C LEU A 65 -21.76 -39.87 -54.73
N ASN A 66 -20.70 -40.61 -54.45
CA ASN A 66 -20.71 -42.06 -54.19
C ASN A 66 -21.21 -42.44 -52.79
N GLY A 67 -21.60 -41.47 -51.96
CA GLY A 67 -22.16 -41.69 -50.62
C GLY A 67 -21.14 -41.74 -49.49
N THR A 68 -19.83 -41.74 -49.76
CA THR A 68 -18.80 -41.73 -48.71
C THR A 68 -18.76 -40.38 -47.99
N ARG A 69 -18.31 -40.39 -46.73
CA ARG A 69 -18.15 -39.18 -45.90
C ARG A 69 -16.67 -38.95 -45.61
N ALA A 70 -16.24 -37.70 -45.65
CA ALA A 70 -14.97 -37.27 -45.09
C ALA A 70 -15.24 -36.27 -43.97
N GLU A 71 -14.54 -36.43 -42.85
CA GLU A 71 -14.63 -35.56 -41.69
C GLU A 71 -13.27 -34.94 -41.44
N LYS A 72 -13.23 -33.66 -41.07
CA LYS A 72 -12.00 -32.96 -40.70
C LYS A 72 -12.26 -32.11 -39.47
N ASP A 73 -11.44 -32.31 -38.45
CA ASP A 73 -11.45 -31.48 -37.25
C ASP A 73 -10.85 -30.10 -37.57
N ILE A 74 -11.52 -29.07 -37.10
CA ILE A 74 -11.12 -27.67 -37.19
C ILE A 74 -11.15 -27.13 -35.77
N GLU A 75 -10.04 -26.58 -35.31
CA GLU A 75 -9.97 -25.89 -34.04
C GLU A 75 -10.25 -24.40 -34.25
N LEU A 76 -11.27 -23.87 -33.58
CA LEU A 76 -11.57 -22.45 -33.53
C LEU A 76 -11.22 -21.92 -32.14
N ARG A 77 -10.18 -21.09 -32.08
CA ARG A 77 -9.81 -20.35 -30.87
C ARG A 77 -10.50 -19.00 -30.87
N ILE A 78 -11.29 -18.73 -29.84
CA ILE A 78 -11.89 -17.43 -29.55
C ILE A 78 -11.15 -16.85 -28.35
N VAL A 79 -10.49 -15.73 -28.56
CA VAL A 79 -9.83 -14.94 -27.51
C VAL A 79 -10.76 -13.77 -27.19
N VAL A 80 -11.06 -13.57 -25.90
CA VAL A 80 -11.76 -12.37 -25.42
C VAL A 80 -10.68 -11.42 -24.92
N GLU A 81 -10.63 -10.22 -25.48
CA GLU A 81 -9.68 -9.19 -25.08
C GLU A 81 -10.18 -8.45 -23.83
N ASP A 82 -9.23 -8.00 -23.01
CA ASP A 82 -9.46 -7.17 -21.84
C ASP A 82 -9.78 -5.72 -22.24
N GLU A 83 -10.61 -5.06 -21.44
CA GLU A 83 -10.96 -3.65 -21.57
C GLU A 83 -10.61 -2.95 -20.25
N ASN A 84 -10.14 -1.70 -20.30
CA ASN A 84 -9.79 -0.93 -19.11
C ASN A 84 -11.06 -0.41 -18.39
N ASP A 85 -11.75 -1.28 -17.66
CA ASP A 85 -13.03 -1.00 -17.00
C ASP A 85 -13.02 -1.06 -15.47
N CYS A 86 -11.89 -1.49 -14.90
CA CYS A 86 -11.58 -1.33 -13.49
C CYS A 86 -10.73 -0.08 -13.26
N ALA A 87 -10.68 0.37 -12.00
CA ALA A 87 -9.84 1.49 -11.60
C ALA A 87 -8.99 1.06 -10.40
N PRO A 88 -7.78 1.61 -10.23
CA PRO A 88 -6.91 1.21 -9.13
C PRO A 88 -7.54 1.45 -7.75
N VAL A 89 -7.56 0.43 -6.91
CA VAL A 89 -8.09 0.50 -5.54
C VAL A 89 -6.95 0.40 -4.52
N PHE A 90 -6.88 1.36 -3.60
CA PHE A 90 -5.85 1.40 -2.55
C PHE A 90 -6.24 0.61 -1.30
N ASN A 91 -5.25 -0.07 -0.73
CA ASN A 91 -5.32 -0.59 0.62
C ASN A 91 -4.89 0.47 1.65
N LEU A 92 -5.42 0.39 2.87
CA LEU A 92 -4.92 1.19 3.98
C LEU A 92 -3.44 0.87 4.20
N THR A 93 -2.61 1.91 4.14
CA THR A 93 -1.15 1.78 4.26
C THR A 93 -0.67 2.63 5.42
N THR A 94 0.13 2.03 6.30
CA THR A 94 0.89 2.75 7.32
C THR A 94 2.39 2.56 7.10
N GLY A 95 3.17 3.51 7.59
CA GLY A 95 4.62 3.51 7.52
C GLY A 95 5.25 4.15 8.74
N ALA A 96 6.54 3.96 8.90
CA ALA A 96 7.30 4.62 9.94
C ALA A 96 8.72 4.93 9.47
N VAL A 97 9.28 6.02 9.97
CA VAL A 97 10.66 6.43 9.69
C VAL A 97 11.18 7.21 10.89
N TYR A 98 12.45 7.05 11.24
CA TYR A 98 13.05 7.84 12.32
C TYR A 98 13.13 9.32 11.92
N GLU A 99 13.01 10.21 12.90
CA GLU A 99 13.45 11.58 12.69
C GLU A 99 14.94 11.64 12.32
N TRP A 100 15.33 12.76 11.70
CA TRP A 100 16.66 12.94 11.09
C TRP A 100 17.06 11.92 10.02
N SER A 101 16.11 11.10 9.56
CA SER A 101 16.35 10.22 8.42
C SER A 101 16.81 11.04 7.21
N SER A 102 17.89 10.56 6.58
CA SER A 102 18.44 11.22 5.40
C SER A 102 17.44 11.19 4.25
N THR A 103 17.66 12.05 3.27
CA THR A 103 16.92 12.00 2.01
C THR A 103 17.04 10.60 1.36
N ALA A 104 15.98 10.20 0.65
CA ALA A 104 15.82 8.87 0.06
C ALA A 104 15.71 7.70 1.06
N THR A 105 15.60 7.94 2.36
CA THR A 105 15.24 6.89 3.33
C THR A 105 13.83 6.36 3.01
N PHE A 106 13.69 5.04 2.94
CA PHE A 106 12.41 4.38 2.67
C PHE A 106 11.51 4.42 3.91
N ALA A 107 10.24 4.82 3.74
CA ALA A 107 9.25 4.89 4.81
C ALA A 107 8.22 3.75 4.72
N THR A 108 7.62 3.55 3.55
CA THR A 108 6.63 2.49 3.29
C THR A 108 6.32 2.39 1.80
N THR A 109 5.43 1.50 1.38
CA THR A 109 4.96 1.36 0.00
C THR A 109 3.45 1.56 -0.04
N ALA A 110 2.96 2.50 -0.84
CA ALA A 110 1.54 2.62 -1.14
C ALA A 110 1.11 1.46 -2.04
N ILE A 111 0.11 0.69 -1.61
CA ILE A 111 -0.35 -0.50 -2.31
C ILE A 111 -1.72 -0.23 -2.93
N ALA A 112 -1.77 -0.27 -4.26
CA ALA A 112 -3.01 -0.32 -5.02
C ALA A 112 -3.05 -1.57 -5.90
N THR A 113 -4.26 -2.06 -6.15
CA THR A 113 -4.52 -3.18 -7.05
C THR A 113 -5.53 -2.77 -8.11
N ASP A 114 -5.32 -3.24 -9.33
CA ASP A 114 -6.30 -3.17 -10.40
C ASP A 114 -6.80 -4.59 -10.72
N ALA A 115 -8.07 -4.72 -11.08
CA ALA A 115 -8.69 -6.01 -11.36
C ALA A 115 -8.66 -6.38 -12.86
N ASP A 116 -8.29 -5.44 -13.74
CA ASP A 116 -8.06 -5.69 -15.16
C ASP A 116 -6.92 -6.71 -15.40
N GLN A 117 -6.77 -7.18 -16.64
CA GLN A 117 -5.86 -8.28 -16.96
C GLN A 117 -4.40 -7.99 -16.54
N GLU A 118 -3.87 -8.83 -15.65
CA GLU A 118 -2.48 -8.74 -15.20
C GLU A 118 -1.48 -8.83 -16.37
N GLY A 119 -0.43 -8.00 -16.31
CA GLY A 119 0.62 -7.96 -17.34
C GLY A 119 0.30 -7.08 -18.54
N THR A 120 -0.91 -6.52 -18.62
CA THR A 120 -1.28 -5.50 -19.61
C THR A 120 -1.05 -4.08 -19.07
N LEU A 121 -1.29 -3.07 -19.90
CA LEU A 121 -1.31 -1.67 -19.45
C LEU A 121 -2.55 -1.34 -18.61
N HIS A 122 -3.67 -2.06 -18.80
CA HIS A 122 -4.91 -1.83 -18.05
C HIS A 122 -4.69 -2.07 -16.55
N ALA A 123 -3.89 -3.06 -16.18
CA ALA A 123 -3.52 -3.29 -14.77
C ALA A 123 -2.26 -2.53 -14.30
N LYS A 124 -1.58 -1.77 -15.17
CA LYS A 124 -0.30 -1.14 -14.85
C LYS A 124 -0.49 0.23 -14.20
N ILE A 125 -0.26 0.30 -12.89
CA ILE A 125 -0.51 1.51 -12.09
C ILE A 125 0.74 2.41 -12.03
N ALA A 126 0.55 3.71 -12.26
CA ALA A 126 1.50 4.76 -11.94
C ALA A 126 1.04 5.56 -10.71
N TYR A 127 1.95 5.76 -9.75
CA TYR A 127 1.68 6.38 -8.46
C TYR A 127 2.10 7.86 -8.42
N SER A 128 1.34 8.67 -7.68
CA SER A 128 1.66 10.07 -7.39
C SER A 128 1.13 10.49 -6.02
N ILE A 129 1.71 11.54 -5.43
CA ILE A 129 1.18 12.17 -4.22
C ILE A 129 0.33 13.37 -4.63
N VAL A 130 -0.91 13.41 -4.15
CA VAL A 130 -1.86 14.52 -4.39
C VAL A 130 -1.74 15.58 -3.31
N LYS A 131 -1.57 15.15 -2.05
CA LYS A 131 -1.50 16.05 -0.89
C LYS A 131 -0.67 15.42 0.23
N GLN A 132 0.04 16.26 0.98
CA GLN A 132 0.70 15.89 2.22
C GLN A 132 0.29 16.87 3.32
N HIS A 133 0.22 16.39 4.55
CA HIS A 133 -0.01 17.18 5.75
C HIS A 133 0.83 16.58 6.89
N PRO A 134 1.44 17.39 7.77
CA PRO A 134 1.39 18.86 7.83
C PRO A 134 2.19 19.58 6.74
N GLU A 135 3.27 19.00 6.25
CA GLU A 135 4.18 19.61 5.27
C GLU A 135 4.60 18.59 4.20
N GLU A 136 5.14 19.06 3.07
CA GLU A 136 5.69 18.20 2.01
C GLU A 136 7.08 17.68 2.39
N MET A 137 7.11 16.44 2.88
CA MET A 137 8.31 15.77 3.39
C MET A 137 8.66 14.48 2.68
N PHE A 138 7.79 13.96 1.81
CA PHE A 138 7.97 12.67 1.15
C PHE A 138 7.81 12.78 -0.37
N TYR A 139 8.47 11.89 -1.11
CA TYR A 139 8.19 11.64 -2.52
C TYR A 139 7.84 10.17 -2.73
N ILE A 140 7.13 9.88 -3.82
CA ILE A 140 6.72 8.52 -4.20
C ILE A 140 7.43 8.10 -5.49
N ASN A 141 7.89 6.86 -5.55
CA ASN A 141 8.33 6.25 -6.78
C ASN A 141 7.10 5.90 -7.63
N PRO A 142 6.96 6.46 -8.85
CA PRO A 142 5.76 6.31 -9.65
C PRO A 142 5.53 4.88 -10.17
N GLN A 143 6.53 4.00 -10.17
CA GLN A 143 6.40 2.63 -10.67
C GLN A 143 6.20 1.61 -9.55
N THR A 144 6.77 1.87 -8.38
CA THR A 144 6.74 0.90 -7.26
C THR A 144 5.80 1.28 -6.13
N GLY A 145 5.32 2.52 -6.09
CA GLY A 145 4.54 3.05 -4.97
C GLY A 145 5.37 3.30 -3.70
N GLY A 146 6.70 3.09 -3.75
CA GLY A 146 7.59 3.30 -2.60
C GLY A 146 7.64 4.78 -2.20
N LEU A 147 7.39 5.06 -0.93
CA LEU A 147 7.45 6.38 -0.31
C LEU A 147 8.77 6.56 0.41
N TYR A 148 9.41 7.70 0.16
CA TYR A 148 10.74 8.02 0.65
C TYR A 148 10.81 9.45 1.19
N VAL A 149 11.72 9.66 2.14
CA VAL A 149 12.00 10.99 2.70
C VAL A 149 12.58 11.92 1.63
N MET A 150 11.97 13.08 1.44
CA MET A 150 12.40 14.10 0.48
C MET A 150 13.40 15.08 1.08
N LYS A 151 13.26 15.42 2.36
CA LYS A 151 14.06 16.44 3.05
C LYS A 151 14.55 15.90 4.38
N ASN A 152 15.81 16.19 4.71
CA ASN A 152 16.37 15.90 6.03
C ASN A 152 15.94 16.96 7.05
N ALA A 153 14.66 16.97 7.40
CA ALA A 153 14.06 17.91 8.35
C ALA A 153 12.85 17.29 9.07
N LEU A 154 12.83 15.96 9.19
CA LEU A 154 11.87 15.27 10.03
C LEU A 154 12.30 15.46 11.49
N ASP A 155 11.33 15.87 12.29
CA ASP A 155 11.45 16.26 13.70
C ASP A 155 10.12 15.86 14.35
N ARG A 156 10.20 14.90 15.28
CA ARG A 156 9.04 14.28 15.92
C ARG A 156 8.41 15.24 16.93
N GLU A 157 9.20 16.06 17.62
CA GLU A 157 8.73 17.08 18.56
C GLU A 157 7.87 18.13 17.84
N LYS A 158 8.19 18.41 16.58
CA LYS A 158 7.37 19.26 15.72
C LYS A 158 6.14 18.52 15.19
N HIS A 159 6.34 17.38 14.53
CA HIS A 159 5.28 16.59 13.89
C HIS A 159 5.55 15.08 13.96
N ASP A 160 4.83 14.38 14.84
CA ASP A 160 4.97 12.93 15.02
C ASP A 160 4.33 12.08 13.91
N THR A 161 3.50 12.69 13.05
CA THR A 161 2.68 11.98 12.07
C THR A 161 2.47 12.81 10.80
N TYR A 162 2.60 12.15 9.65
CA TYR A 162 2.26 12.69 8.34
C TYR A 162 1.14 11.89 7.68
N THR A 163 0.19 12.59 7.07
CA THR A 163 -0.89 11.97 6.28
C THR A 163 -0.77 12.40 4.84
N LEU A 164 -0.67 11.43 3.94
CA LEU A 164 -0.53 11.61 2.51
C LEU A 164 -1.78 11.09 1.80
N ILE A 165 -2.30 11.88 0.86
CA ILE A 165 -3.28 11.41 -0.12
C ILE A 165 -2.51 11.06 -1.38
N VAL A 166 -2.54 9.79 -1.75
CA VAL A 166 -1.89 9.25 -2.95
C VAL A 166 -2.92 8.97 -4.03
N LYS A 167 -2.49 9.01 -5.29
CA LYS A 167 -3.28 8.66 -6.47
C LYS A 167 -2.55 7.60 -7.27
N GLY A 168 -3.28 6.58 -7.70
CA GLY A 168 -2.86 5.57 -8.65
C GLY A 168 -3.68 5.75 -9.92
N THR A 169 -3.02 5.76 -11.07
CA THR A 169 -3.66 5.81 -12.38
C THR A 169 -3.18 4.61 -13.19
N ASP A 170 -4.10 3.82 -13.75
CA ASP A 170 -3.75 2.72 -14.65
C ASP A 170 -3.18 3.24 -15.98
N MET A 171 -2.99 2.34 -16.95
CA MET A 171 -2.40 2.69 -18.25
C MET A 171 -1.03 3.34 -18.12
N ASN A 172 -0.29 2.97 -17.07
CA ASN A 172 0.98 3.57 -16.67
C ASN A 172 0.92 5.09 -16.51
N GLY A 173 -0.22 5.62 -16.02
CA GLY A 173 -0.41 7.05 -15.79
C GLY A 173 -0.85 7.84 -17.00
N ALA A 174 -1.44 7.19 -18.00
CA ALA A 174 -1.99 7.86 -19.17
C ALA A 174 -3.14 8.81 -18.79
N VAL A 175 -3.34 9.86 -19.60
CA VAL A 175 -4.35 10.91 -19.34
C VAL A 175 -5.79 10.35 -19.40
N ASP A 176 -5.98 9.31 -20.20
CA ASP A 176 -7.22 8.56 -20.40
C ASP A 176 -7.33 7.31 -19.51
N GLY A 177 -6.36 7.04 -18.63
CA GLY A 177 -6.44 5.95 -17.66
C GLY A 177 -7.44 6.23 -16.53
N ASN A 178 -8.00 5.18 -15.94
CA ASN A 178 -8.81 5.31 -14.74
C ASN A 178 -7.90 5.54 -13.52
N SER A 179 -8.48 6.09 -12.45
CA SER A 179 -7.69 6.40 -11.26
C SER A 179 -8.48 6.28 -9.97
N GLY A 180 -7.76 5.91 -8.92
CA GLY A 180 -8.26 5.91 -7.55
C GLY A 180 -7.31 6.66 -6.62
N THR A 181 -7.80 7.00 -5.43
CA THR A 181 -7.01 7.65 -4.38
C THR A 181 -7.01 6.81 -3.11
N GLY A 182 -5.94 6.97 -2.32
CA GLY A 182 -5.76 6.30 -1.04
C GLY A 182 -5.11 7.22 -0.02
N THR A 183 -5.19 6.82 1.25
CA THR A 183 -4.55 7.53 2.36
C THR A 183 -3.40 6.69 2.90
N VAL A 184 -2.23 7.31 3.06
CA VAL A 184 -1.07 6.71 3.73
C VAL A 184 -0.74 7.53 4.97
N THR A 185 -0.56 6.86 6.10
CA THR A 185 -0.13 7.50 7.36
C THR A 185 1.29 7.07 7.69
N ILE A 186 2.19 8.03 7.90
CA ILE A 186 3.59 7.79 8.25
C ILE A 186 3.84 8.35 9.64
N SER A 187 4.27 7.50 10.58
CA SER A 187 4.68 7.90 11.92
C SER A 187 6.18 8.23 11.94
N ILE A 188 6.55 9.29 12.63
CA ILE A 188 7.94 9.66 12.88
C ILE A 188 8.38 9.00 14.19
N LEU A 189 9.44 8.21 14.12
CA LEU A 189 10.00 7.52 15.28
C LEU A 189 11.04 8.40 15.96
N ASP A 190 11.01 8.36 17.28
CA ASP A 190 11.81 9.17 18.18
C ASP A 190 13.30 8.80 18.16
N VAL A 191 14.16 9.82 18.27
CA VAL A 191 15.59 9.77 18.52
C VAL A 191 15.87 10.64 19.73
N ASN A 192 16.81 10.24 20.59
CA ASN A 192 17.22 11.09 21.71
C ASN A 192 18.01 12.30 21.20
N ASP A 193 17.32 13.40 20.97
CA ASP A 193 17.91 14.66 20.51
C ASP A 193 17.62 15.87 21.38
N ASN A 194 16.73 15.73 22.37
CA ASN A 194 16.50 16.73 23.38
C ASN A 194 17.26 16.39 24.66
N ILE A 195 17.90 17.40 25.24
CA ILE A 195 18.61 17.25 26.51
C ILE A 195 17.62 17.59 27.63
N PRO A 196 17.49 16.75 28.69
CA PRO A 196 16.59 17.03 29.78
C PRO A 196 17.03 18.29 30.53
N THR A 197 16.06 19.16 30.83
CA THR A 197 16.25 20.40 31.59
C THR A 197 15.46 20.34 32.90
N LEU A 198 15.90 21.08 33.92
CA LEU A 198 15.15 21.19 35.16
C LEU A 198 14.13 22.32 35.05
N GLU A 199 12.93 22.13 35.63
CA GLU A 199 11.89 23.15 35.65
C GLU A 199 12.33 24.43 36.38
N SER A 200 13.18 24.30 37.40
CA SER A 200 13.71 25.42 38.19
C SER A 200 15.24 25.40 38.27
N ALA A 201 15.85 26.58 38.29
CA ALA A 201 17.31 26.73 38.41
C ALA A 201 17.85 26.39 39.81
N TYR A 202 17.01 26.47 40.83
CA TYR A 202 17.31 26.08 42.20
C TYR A 202 16.07 25.50 42.87
N TYR A 203 16.30 24.60 43.81
CA TYR A 203 15.26 23.96 44.62
C TYR A 203 15.61 24.19 46.09
N GLU A 204 14.67 24.73 46.86
CA GLU A 204 14.82 24.97 48.28
C GLU A 204 13.75 24.19 49.04
N CYS A 205 14.15 23.53 50.12
CA CYS A 205 13.29 22.75 50.99
C CYS A 205 13.82 22.78 52.42
N SER A 206 12.95 22.53 53.39
CA SER A 206 13.32 22.43 54.80
C SER A 206 12.84 21.10 55.38
N VAL A 207 13.67 20.52 56.25
CA VAL A 207 13.39 19.24 56.93
C VAL A 207 13.76 19.42 58.40
N GLU A 208 12.92 18.88 59.29
CA GLU A 208 13.21 18.90 60.72
C GLU A 208 14.38 17.98 61.07
N GLU A 209 15.19 18.38 62.05
CA GLU A 209 16.24 17.51 62.58
C GLU A 209 15.68 16.18 63.09
N ASN A 210 16.49 15.12 63.02
CA ASN A 210 16.12 13.74 63.40
C ASN A 210 15.05 13.08 62.52
N THR A 211 14.64 13.71 61.41
CA THR A 211 13.80 13.07 60.40
C THR A 211 14.64 12.10 59.57
N VAL A 212 14.09 10.92 59.25
CA VAL A 212 14.77 9.90 58.44
C VAL A 212 13.78 9.17 57.52
N ASN A 213 14.29 8.70 56.38
CA ASN A 213 13.54 7.94 55.37
C ASN A 213 12.29 8.68 54.85
N VAL A 214 12.42 9.99 54.65
CA VAL A 214 11.37 10.84 54.10
C VAL A 214 11.77 11.36 52.72
N GLU A 215 10.77 11.56 51.88
CA GLU A 215 10.89 12.38 50.68
C GLU A 215 11.08 13.84 51.10
N VAL A 216 12.11 14.48 50.55
CA VAL A 216 12.50 15.85 50.88
C VAL A 216 11.99 16.83 49.83
N VAL A 217 12.18 16.48 48.56
CA VAL A 217 11.78 17.32 47.42
C VAL A 217 11.66 16.46 46.15
N ARG A 218 10.76 16.85 45.25
CA ARG A 218 10.66 16.35 43.87
C ARG A 218 11.21 17.38 42.90
N ILE A 219 12.04 16.92 41.98
CA ILE A 219 12.71 17.73 40.97
C ILE A 219 12.19 17.32 39.60
N GLN A 220 11.41 18.16 38.95
CA GLN A 220 10.87 17.86 37.62
C GLN A 220 11.94 18.03 36.54
N ALA A 221 12.24 16.95 35.79
CA ALA A 221 12.94 17.03 34.51
C ALA A 221 11.94 17.20 33.36
N ILE A 222 12.25 18.12 32.45
CA ILE A 222 11.52 18.42 31.23
C ILE A 222 12.39 17.98 30.07
N ASP A 223 11.88 16.99 29.33
CA ASP A 223 12.47 16.47 28.12
C ASP A 223 11.36 16.41 27.04
N MET A 224 11.69 16.81 25.83
CA MET A 224 10.74 16.93 24.72
C MET A 224 10.64 15.64 23.91
N ASP A 225 11.60 14.73 24.06
CA ASP A 225 11.58 13.39 23.45
C ASP A 225 10.34 12.59 23.85
N GLN A 226 10.10 11.46 23.17
CA GLN A 226 8.91 10.65 23.37
C GLN A 226 8.75 10.19 24.82
N LYS A 227 7.70 10.66 25.48
CA LYS A 227 7.37 10.30 26.87
C LYS A 227 7.29 8.79 27.08
N TYR A 228 7.71 8.36 28.26
CA TYR A 228 7.74 6.95 28.69
C TYR A 228 8.71 6.06 27.89
N THR A 229 9.70 6.66 27.24
CA THR A 229 10.83 5.96 26.61
C THR A 229 12.13 6.26 27.36
N GLU A 230 13.21 5.55 27.00
CA GLU A 230 14.55 5.84 27.51
C GLU A 230 15.10 7.18 27.04
N ASN A 231 14.59 7.72 25.91
CA ASN A 231 15.03 9.02 25.40
C ASN A 231 14.54 10.15 26.32
N TRP A 232 13.33 10.03 26.83
CA TRP A 232 12.72 10.99 27.76
C TRP A 232 13.10 10.80 29.24
N LEU A 233 13.43 9.57 29.68
CA LEU A 233 13.58 9.24 31.09
C LEU A 233 14.91 9.77 31.67
N ALA A 234 14.81 10.75 32.56
CA ALA A 234 15.95 11.38 33.21
C ALA A 234 16.62 10.46 34.24
N VAL A 235 17.94 10.58 34.34
CA VAL A 235 18.74 9.93 35.40
C VAL A 235 19.36 11.01 36.27
N PHE A 236 18.99 11.02 37.55
CA PHE A 236 19.48 12.01 38.50
C PHE A 236 20.65 11.45 39.32
N THR A 237 21.65 12.30 39.56
CA THR A 237 22.79 11.99 40.43
C THR A 237 23.17 13.20 41.28
N ILE A 238 23.49 12.96 42.55
CA ILE A 238 24.01 14.00 43.44
C ILE A 238 25.52 14.11 43.22
N VAL A 239 25.97 15.25 42.68
CA VAL A 239 27.37 15.44 42.23
C VAL A 239 28.27 15.99 43.35
N SER A 240 27.72 16.71 44.32
CA SER A 240 28.47 17.31 45.43
C SER A 240 27.57 17.56 46.65
N GLY A 241 28.17 17.84 47.82
CA GLY A 241 27.43 18.21 49.05
C GLY A 241 26.76 17.06 49.79
N ASN A 242 27.03 15.82 49.36
CA ASN A 242 26.50 14.58 49.94
C ASN A 242 27.62 13.57 50.23
N GLU A 243 28.80 14.07 50.62
CA GLU A 243 29.99 13.26 50.88
C GLU A 243 29.78 12.24 52.02
N ALA A 244 28.89 12.57 52.97
CA ALA A 244 28.48 11.69 54.06
C ALA A 244 27.36 10.70 53.68
N GLY A 245 26.78 10.80 52.48
CA GLY A 245 25.78 9.86 51.98
C GLY A 245 24.39 9.97 52.63
N TYR A 246 24.07 11.08 53.27
CA TYR A 246 22.77 11.32 53.92
C TYR A 246 21.60 11.35 52.93
N PHE A 247 21.83 11.65 51.67
CA PHE A 247 20.77 11.73 50.66
C PHE A 247 20.91 10.64 49.59
N SER A 248 19.78 10.17 49.08
CA SER A 248 19.69 9.51 47.76
C SER A 248 18.74 10.26 46.86
N ILE A 249 18.90 10.07 45.56
CA ILE A 249 17.92 10.48 44.57
C ILE A 249 17.54 9.27 43.71
N ILE A 250 16.26 9.13 43.41
CA ILE A 250 15.72 8.12 42.49
C ILE A 250 14.83 8.81 41.46
N THR A 251 14.72 8.26 40.25
CA THR A 251 13.79 8.76 39.23
C THR A 251 12.43 8.05 39.35
N ASP A 252 11.35 8.82 39.36
CA ASP A 252 10.00 8.32 39.11
C ASP A 252 9.77 8.14 37.61
N ASN A 253 9.61 6.89 37.17
CA ASN A 253 9.47 6.55 35.76
C ASN A 253 8.13 6.95 35.14
N LYS A 254 7.16 7.44 35.93
CA LYS A 254 5.87 7.92 35.44
C LYS A 254 5.85 9.42 35.25
N THR A 255 6.53 10.17 36.12
CA THR A 255 6.49 11.63 36.13
C THR A 255 7.78 12.28 35.63
N ASN A 256 8.86 11.51 35.48
CA ASN A 256 10.20 12.01 35.19
C ASN A 256 10.76 12.93 36.29
N GLU A 257 10.32 12.71 37.53
CA GLU A 257 10.77 13.48 38.68
C GLU A 257 11.92 12.79 39.40
N GLY A 258 12.93 13.55 39.79
CA GLY A 258 13.94 13.14 40.76
C GLY A 258 13.41 13.27 42.17
N ILE A 259 13.24 12.16 42.88
CA ILE A 259 12.77 12.11 44.26
C ILE A 259 13.99 12.05 45.18
N VAL A 260 14.24 13.15 45.92
CA VAL A 260 15.31 13.19 46.93
C VAL A 260 14.80 12.61 48.23
N ILE A 261 15.53 11.64 48.78
CA ILE A 261 15.19 10.93 50.01
C ILE A 261 16.32 11.15 51.02
N LEU A 262 15.95 11.59 52.22
CA LEU A 262 16.85 11.63 53.37
C LEU A 262 16.99 10.22 53.96
N LYS A 263 18.20 9.67 53.94
CA LYS A 263 18.50 8.35 54.50
C LYS A 263 18.77 8.44 56.00
N LYS A 264 18.36 7.41 56.73
CA LYS A 264 18.96 7.11 58.03
C LYS A 264 20.38 6.60 57.78
N VAL A 265 21.37 7.26 58.38
CA VAL A 265 22.73 6.70 58.49
C VAL A 265 22.83 6.03 59.86
N ASP A 266 23.17 4.75 59.85
CA ASP A 266 23.43 3.95 61.06
C ASP A 266 24.76 4.33 61.73
#